data_AF-A0A7S3C957-F1
#
_entry.id   AF-A0A7S3C957-F1
#
_cell.length_a   1.000
_cell.length_b   1.000
_cell.length_c   1.000
_cell.angle_alpha   90.00
_cell.angle_beta   90.00
_cell.angle_gamma   90.00
#
_symmetry.space_group_name_H-M   'P 1'
#
loop_
_entity.id
_entity.type
_entity.pdbx_description
1 polymer ?
#
loop_
_entity_poly.entity_id
_entity_poly.type
_entity_poly.pdbx_seq_one_letter_code
_entity_poly.pdbx_strand_id
1 'polypeptide(L)'
;AGLGYILGSVAIVVMAAAVYFQGFLLAKVKNRYYSQALSYGDLAYILNGGAFEKFTRGLLYANWFALLCYYILALTSSLMSAFYFSGPTCFWEWGLIAVACLVPFAQLRTFHAMSFLAMLSTLAIIAAVAIIAAAFITGTTTETYSPATLSVPPQSFLSGYTNIANIIFAFQGQSE
;
A
#
# COMPACT_ATOMS: atom_id res chain seq x y z
N ALA A 1 -5.39 7.72 -15.36
CA ALA A 1 -5.78 8.74 -14.37
C ALA A 1 -7.31 8.83 -14.28
N GLY A 2 -7.96 7.94 -13.51
CA GLY A 2 -9.43 7.84 -13.50
C GLY A 2 -10.15 8.89 -12.65
N LEU A 3 -9.49 9.51 -11.66
CA LEU A 3 -10.10 10.53 -10.79
C LEU A 3 -9.89 11.97 -11.26
N GLY A 4 -9.15 12.21 -12.35
CA GLY A 4 -8.67 13.55 -12.71
C GLY A 4 -7.64 14.10 -11.71
N TYR A 5 -6.89 15.13 -12.12
CA TYR A 5 -5.78 15.66 -11.31
C TYR A 5 -6.27 16.34 -10.03
N ILE A 6 -7.38 17.08 -10.10
CA ILE A 6 -7.90 17.86 -8.98
C ILE A 6 -8.36 16.95 -7.84
N LEU A 7 -9.29 16.03 -8.14
CA LEU A 7 -9.87 15.18 -7.12
C LEU A 7 -8.85 14.17 -6.56
N GLY A 8 -7.96 13.65 -7.42
CA GLY A 8 -6.84 12.81 -6.99
C GLY A 8 -5.92 13.54 -6.01
N SER A 9 -5.50 14.76 -6.33
CA SER A 9 -4.60 15.55 -5.46
C SER A 9 -5.25 15.91 -4.12
N VAL A 10 -6.53 16.32 -4.14
CA VAL A 10 -7.28 16.62 -2.91
C VAL A 10 -7.43 15.37 -2.04
N ALA A 11 -7.77 14.22 -2.63
CA ALA A 11 -7.90 12.96 -1.91
C ALA A 11 -6.57 12.56 -1.24
N ILE A 12 -5.44 12.73 -1.94
CA ILE A 12 -4.10 12.47 -1.38
C ILE A 12 -3.82 13.36 -0.17
N VAL A 13 -4.09 14.68 -0.26
CA VAL A 13 -3.86 15.61 0.86
C VAL A 13 -4.74 15.29 2.06
N VAL A 14 -6.02 15.01 1.83
CA VAL A 14 -6.96 14.66 2.92
C VAL A 14 -6.55 13.35 3.59
N MET A 15 -6.19 12.33 2.81
CA MET A 15 -5.73 11.05 3.37
C MET A 15 -4.40 11.20 4.11
N ALA A 16 -3.46 11.99 3.60
CA ALA A 16 -2.20 12.29 4.30
C ALA A 16 -2.45 12.96 5.66
N ALA A 17 -3.37 13.93 5.72
CA ALA A 17 -3.75 14.58 6.98
C ALA A 17 -4.43 13.60 7.96
N ALA A 18 -5.32 12.72 7.46
CA ALA A 18 -5.97 11.70 8.28
C ALA A 18 -4.97 10.70 8.86
N VAL A 19 -4.04 10.22 8.05
CA VAL A 19 -2.96 9.30 8.47
C VAL A 19 -2.02 9.97 9.47
N TYR A 20 -1.63 11.22 9.24
CA TYR A 20 -0.84 11.97 10.21
C TYR A 20 -1.57 12.08 11.56
N PHE A 21 -2.87 12.40 11.53
CA PHE A 21 -3.67 12.53 12.74
C PHE A 21 -3.82 11.19 13.49
N GLN A 22 -4.01 10.08 12.78
CA GLN A 22 -4.04 8.73 13.36
C GLN A 22 -2.71 8.39 14.04
N GLY A 23 -1.58 8.57 13.34
CA GLY A 23 -0.24 8.35 13.91
C GLY A 23 0.06 9.24 15.11
N PHE A 24 -0.35 10.51 15.06
CA PHE A 24 -0.20 11.45 16.18
C PHE A 24 -0.99 11.01 17.41
N LEU A 25 -2.25 10.58 17.23
CA LEU A 25 -3.07 10.07 18.33
C LEU A 25 -2.43 8.82 18.94
N LEU A 26 -1.99 7.87 18.12
CA LEU A 26 -1.36 6.65 18.58
C LEU A 26 -0.09 6.94 19.39
N ALA A 27 0.79 7.79 18.86
CA ALA A 27 2.02 8.20 19.53
C ALA A 27 1.73 8.91 20.87
N LYS A 28 0.72 9.79 20.90
CA LYS A 28 0.32 10.50 22.13
C LYS A 28 -0.25 9.55 23.17
N VAL A 29 -1.08 8.58 22.76
CA VAL A 29 -1.68 7.61 23.68
C VAL A 29 -0.60 6.69 24.26
N LYS A 30 0.28 6.15 23.42
CA LYS A 30 1.39 5.28 23.84
C LYS A 30 2.36 5.99 24.77
N ASN A 31 2.79 7.20 24.43
CA ASN A 31 3.82 7.90 25.20
C ASN A 31 3.29 8.56 26.48
N ARG A 32 2.00 8.95 26.53
CA ARG A 32 1.46 9.73 27.66
C ARG A 32 0.57 8.93 28.61
N TYR A 33 -0.14 7.92 28.11
CA TYR A 33 -1.17 7.24 28.91
C TYR A 33 -0.88 5.76 29.11
N TYR A 34 -0.47 5.03 28.07
CA TYR A 34 -0.32 3.57 28.12
C TYR A 34 0.93 3.11 27.38
N SER A 35 2.08 3.09 28.06
CA SER A 35 3.36 2.63 27.50
C SER A 35 3.39 1.15 27.15
N GLN A 36 2.45 0.36 27.71
CA GLN A 36 2.31 -1.07 27.46
C GLN A 36 1.46 -1.40 26.23
N ALA A 37 0.78 -0.41 25.62
CA ALA A 37 -0.01 -0.64 24.41
C ALA A 37 0.93 -0.82 23.21
N LEU A 38 0.91 -2.01 22.62
CA LEU A 38 1.73 -2.37 21.47
C LEU A 38 0.94 -2.31 20.15
N SER A 39 -0.39 -2.39 20.21
CA SER A 39 -1.27 -2.38 19.03
C SER A 39 -2.58 -1.62 19.28
N TYR A 40 -3.26 -1.20 18.21
CA TYR A 40 -4.63 -0.70 18.25
C TYR A 40 -5.60 -1.67 18.94
N GLY A 41 -5.35 -2.97 18.87
CA GLY A 41 -6.14 -3.97 19.60
C GLY A 41 -6.05 -3.82 21.12
N ASP A 42 -4.85 -3.55 21.64
CA ASP A 42 -4.64 -3.37 23.09
C ASP A 42 -5.28 -2.07 23.58
N LEU A 43 -5.24 -1.02 22.76
CA LEU A 43 -5.95 0.22 23.04
C LEU A 43 -7.47 0.05 23.05
N ALA A 44 -8.01 -0.75 22.13
CA ALA A 44 -9.42 -1.09 22.09
C ALA A 44 -9.86 -1.84 23.36
N TYR A 45 -9.02 -2.73 23.88
CA TYR A 45 -9.25 -3.42 25.16
C TYR A 45 -9.30 -2.44 26.34
N ILE A 46 -8.31 -1.53 26.43
CA ILE A 46 -8.22 -0.57 27.54
C ILE A 46 -9.40 0.40 27.55
N LEU A 47 -9.86 0.85 26.38
CA LEU A 47 -10.93 1.86 26.28
C LEU A 47 -12.33 1.27 26.46
N ASN A 48 -12.62 0.14 25.81
CA ASN A 48 -13.98 -0.38 25.65
C ASN A 48 -14.16 -1.86 26.06
N GLY A 49 -13.12 -2.50 26.58
CA GLY A 49 -13.16 -3.88 27.07
C GLY A 49 -12.99 -4.97 26.00
N GLY A 50 -13.08 -6.23 26.43
CA GLY A 50 -12.70 -7.40 25.63
C GLY A 50 -13.58 -7.72 24.42
N ALA A 51 -14.85 -7.30 24.40
CA ALA A 51 -15.70 -7.49 23.23
C ALA A 51 -15.26 -6.60 22.05
N PHE A 52 -14.95 -5.34 22.35
CA PHE A 52 -14.50 -4.37 21.35
C PHE A 52 -13.08 -4.67 20.86
N GLU A 53 -12.22 -5.20 21.72
CA GLU A 53 -10.90 -5.73 21.32
C GLU A 53 -11.04 -6.82 20.25
N LYS A 54 -11.84 -7.86 20.49
CA LYS A 54 -11.99 -9.00 19.56
C LYS A 54 -12.51 -8.53 18.21
N PHE A 55 -13.48 -7.62 18.21
CA PHE A 55 -14.00 -7.00 16.99
C PHE A 55 -12.91 -6.23 16.23
N THR A 56 -12.17 -5.37 16.92
CA THR A 56 -11.11 -4.55 16.33
C THR A 56 -9.97 -5.41 15.76
N ARG A 57 -9.52 -6.43 16.51
CA ARG A 57 -8.52 -7.40 16.03
C ARG A 57 -9.02 -8.18 14.81
N GLY A 58 -10.29 -8.57 14.79
CA GLY A 58 -10.92 -9.24 13.65
C GLY A 58 -10.87 -8.39 12.38
N LEU A 59 -11.23 -7.10 12.48
CA LEU A 59 -11.13 -6.15 11.37
C LEU A 59 -9.68 -5.94 10.91
N LEU A 60 -8.74 -5.88 11.85
CA LEU A 60 -7.33 -5.70 11.57
C LEU A 60 -6.75 -6.89 10.80
N TYR A 61 -7.07 -8.12 11.20
CA TYR A 61 -6.67 -9.33 10.46
C TYR A 61 -7.32 -9.42 9.08
N ALA A 62 -8.61 -9.07 8.97
CA ALA A 62 -9.30 -9.04 7.68
C ALA A 62 -8.63 -8.03 6.73
N ASN A 63 -8.25 -6.86 7.24
CA ASN A 63 -7.54 -5.84 6.50
C ASN A 63 -6.15 -6.33 6.04
N TRP A 64 -5.36 -6.93 6.93
CA TRP A 64 -4.04 -7.49 6.57
C TRP A 64 -4.14 -8.59 5.52
N PHE A 65 -5.15 -9.46 5.60
CA PHE A 65 -5.37 -10.50 4.60
C PHE A 65 -5.74 -9.90 3.23
N ALA A 66 -6.62 -8.89 3.20
CA ALA A 66 -6.97 -8.20 1.97
C ALA A 66 -5.76 -7.48 1.34
N LEU A 67 -4.93 -6.82 2.17
CA LEU A 67 -3.68 -6.18 1.74
C LEU A 67 -2.69 -7.20 1.18
N LEU A 68 -2.54 -8.37 1.81
CA LEU A 68 -1.68 -9.44 1.31
C LEU A 68 -2.08 -9.86 -0.12
N CYS A 69 -3.37 -10.10 -0.35
CA CYS A 69 -3.88 -10.44 -1.69
C CYS A 69 -3.59 -9.33 -2.71
N TYR A 70 -3.79 -8.06 -2.33
CA TYR A 70 -3.50 -6.92 -3.18
C TYR A 70 -2.01 -6.82 -3.54
N TYR A 71 -1.10 -6.96 -2.58
CA TYR A 71 0.33 -6.90 -2.82
C TYR A 71 0.84 -8.08 -3.66
N ILE A 72 0.27 -9.28 -3.51
CA ILE A 72 0.59 -10.42 -4.39
C ILE A 72 0.20 -10.11 -5.84
N LEU A 73 -1.01 -9.59 -6.08
CA LEU A 73 -1.46 -9.21 -7.43
C LEU A 73 -0.59 -8.10 -8.05
N ALA A 74 -0.17 -7.13 -7.23
CA ALA A 74 0.73 -6.06 -7.67
C ALA A 74 2.12 -6.62 -8.04
N LEU A 75 2.66 -7.54 -7.24
CA LEU A 75 3.92 -8.23 -7.51
C LEU A 75 3.84 -9.08 -8.78
N THR A 76 2.75 -9.84 -8.96
CA THR A 76 2.47 -10.61 -10.18
C THR A 76 2.49 -9.73 -11.42
N SER A 77 1.79 -8.60 -11.38
CA SER A 77 1.73 -7.64 -12.50
C SER A 77 3.11 -7.03 -12.79
N SER A 78 3.89 -6.76 -11.75
CA SER A 78 5.25 -6.22 -11.87
C SER A 78 6.22 -7.25 -12.48
N LEU A 79 6.16 -8.52 -12.06
CA LEU A 79 6.97 -9.59 -12.63
C LEU A 79 6.62 -9.85 -14.09
N MET A 80 5.33 -9.93 -14.41
CA MET A 80 4.86 -10.07 -15.79
C MET A 80 5.38 -8.93 -16.68
N SER A 81 5.37 -7.70 -16.18
CA SER A 81 5.87 -6.53 -16.91
C SER A 81 7.41 -6.53 -17.04
N ALA A 82 8.13 -6.95 -16.01
CA ALA A 82 9.59 -7.03 -16.02
C ALA A 82 10.12 -8.11 -16.97
N PHE A 83 9.40 -9.23 -17.07
CA PHE A 83 9.75 -10.37 -17.91
C PHE A 83 8.85 -10.50 -19.14
N TYR A 84 8.38 -9.37 -19.69
CA TYR A 84 7.47 -9.37 -20.85
C TYR A 84 8.05 -10.09 -22.08
N PHE A 85 9.38 -10.25 -22.15
CA PHE A 85 10.11 -10.96 -23.20
C PHE A 85 10.04 -12.50 -23.07
N SER A 86 9.65 -13.04 -21.92
CA SER A 86 9.57 -14.47 -21.64
C SER A 86 8.22 -15.06 -22.06
N GLY A 87 7.93 -15.10 -23.36
CA GLY A 87 6.85 -15.90 -23.95
C GLY A 87 5.42 -15.66 -23.41
N PRO A 88 4.43 -16.45 -23.87
CA PRO A 88 3.03 -16.31 -23.45
C PRO A 88 2.77 -17.08 -22.14
N THR A 89 3.30 -16.59 -21.02
CA THR A 89 2.99 -17.13 -19.69
C THR A 89 1.69 -16.54 -19.17
N CYS A 90 0.82 -17.37 -18.58
CA CYS A 90 -0.49 -16.93 -18.09
C CYS A 90 -0.36 -16.14 -16.77
N PHE A 91 -1.29 -15.22 -16.50
CA PHE A 91 -1.26 -14.39 -15.28
C PHE A 91 -1.26 -15.20 -13.99
N TRP A 92 -1.99 -16.32 -13.94
CA TRP A 92 -2.03 -17.18 -12.76
C TRP A 92 -0.68 -17.87 -12.47
N GLU A 93 0.10 -18.17 -13.52
CA GLU A 93 1.44 -18.77 -13.40
C GLU A 93 2.41 -17.75 -12.81
N TRP A 94 2.36 -16.50 -13.27
CA TRP A 94 3.07 -15.38 -12.63
C TRP A 94 2.64 -15.17 -11.19
N GLY A 95 1.38 -15.48 -10.85
CA GLY A 95 0.87 -15.51 -9.48
C GLY A 95 1.62 -16.49 -8.59
N LEU A 96 1.79 -17.72 -9.07
CA LEU A 96 2.55 -18.74 -8.34
C LEU A 96 4.03 -18.38 -8.21
N ILE A 97 4.64 -17.82 -9.26
CA ILE A 97 6.03 -17.35 -9.21
C ILE A 97 6.17 -16.23 -8.17
N ALA A 98 5.26 -15.25 -8.15
CA ALA A 98 5.25 -14.17 -7.17
C ALA A 98 5.20 -14.70 -5.73
N VAL A 99 4.32 -15.67 -5.45
CA VAL A 99 4.23 -16.32 -4.14
C VAL A 99 5.51 -17.08 -3.81
N ALA A 100 6.05 -17.86 -4.76
CA ALA A 100 7.29 -18.61 -4.57
C ALA A 100 8.47 -17.67 -4.25
N CYS A 101 8.54 -16.49 -4.87
CA CYS A 101 9.54 -15.47 -4.56
C CYS A 101 9.36 -14.87 -3.15
N LEU A 102 8.13 -14.75 -2.64
CA LEU A 102 7.87 -14.17 -1.32
C LEU A 102 8.14 -15.14 -0.16
N VAL A 103 7.91 -16.44 -0.34
CA VAL A 103 8.10 -17.47 0.69
C VAL A 103 9.44 -17.39 1.44
N PRO A 104 10.62 -17.28 0.79
CA PRO A 104 11.89 -17.22 1.52
C PRO A 104 12.00 -15.98 2.43
N PHE A 105 11.47 -14.84 2.00
CA PHE A 105 11.49 -13.62 2.80
C PHE A 105 10.49 -13.67 3.96
N ALA A 106 9.37 -14.37 3.79
CA ALA A 106 8.39 -14.59 4.84
C ALA A 106 8.90 -15.48 5.99
N GLN A 107 10.01 -16.21 5.79
CA GLN A 107 10.62 -17.04 6.83
C GLN A 107 11.49 -16.24 7.82
N LEU A 108 11.81 -14.97 7.53
CA LEU A 108 12.61 -14.13 8.42
C LEU A 108 11.79 -13.69 9.64
N ARG A 109 12.15 -14.21 10.81
CA ARG A 109 11.46 -13.93 12.09
C ARG A 109 12.17 -12.92 12.98
N THR A 110 13.34 -12.41 12.57
CA THR A 110 14.14 -11.50 13.40
C THR A 110 13.93 -10.04 12.99
N PHE A 111 13.75 -9.16 13.99
CA PHE A 111 13.60 -7.72 13.78
C PHE A 111 14.77 -7.09 13.02
N HIS A 112 15.98 -7.63 13.21
CA HIS A 112 17.17 -7.14 12.52
C HIS A 112 17.10 -7.42 11.01
N ALA A 113 16.69 -8.64 10.62
CA ALA A 113 16.54 -8.99 9.20
C ALA A 113 15.39 -8.20 8.54
N MET A 114 14.28 -7.97 9.25
CA MET A 114 13.20 -7.12 8.74
C MET A 114 13.65 -5.68 8.50
N SER A 115 14.52 -5.14 9.37
CA SER A 115 15.06 -3.78 9.20
C SER A 115 15.90 -3.64 7.93
N PHE A 116 16.72 -4.65 7.59
CA PHE A 116 17.47 -4.66 6.33
C PHE A 116 16.58 -4.76 5.10
N LEU A 117 15.53 -5.59 5.15
CA LEU A 117 14.56 -5.68 4.05
C LEU A 117 13.80 -4.36 3.87
N ALA A 118 13.43 -3.69 4.95
CA ALA A 118 12.80 -2.37 4.90
C ALA A 118 13.72 -1.33 4.25
N MET A 119 15.02 -1.35 4.57
CA MET A 119 16.01 -0.48 3.93
C MET A 119 16.11 -0.76 2.43
N LEU A 120 16.21 -2.03 2.03
CA LEU A 120 16.27 -2.42 0.62
C LEU A 120 15.01 -2.00 -0.13
N SER A 121 13.83 -2.19 0.47
CA SER A 121 12.55 -1.73 -0.09
C SER A 121 12.53 -0.21 -0.28
N THR A 122 13.01 0.54 0.71
CA THR A 122 13.10 2.01 0.63
C THR A 122 14.02 2.46 -0.51
N LEU A 123 15.19 1.83 -0.65
CA LEU A 123 16.13 2.13 -1.73
C LEU A 123 15.54 1.79 -3.11
N ALA A 124 14.83 0.67 -3.23
CA ALA A 124 14.16 0.29 -4.48
C ALA A 124 13.09 1.32 -4.89
N ILE A 125 12.31 1.83 -3.94
CA ILE A 125 11.32 2.90 -4.19
C ILE A 125 12.01 4.19 -4.64
N ILE A 126 13.08 4.61 -3.95
CA ILE A 126 13.84 5.81 -4.33
C ILE A 126 14.40 5.67 -5.75
N ALA A 127 14.99 4.52 -6.07
CA ALA A 127 15.52 4.24 -7.39
C ALA A 127 14.41 4.26 -8.46
N ALA A 128 13.26 3.64 -8.20
CA ALA A 128 12.13 3.65 -9.12
C ALA A 128 11.62 5.09 -9.40
N VAL A 129 11.47 5.91 -8.35
CA VAL A 129 11.09 7.32 -8.49
C VAL A 129 12.13 8.10 -9.30
N ALA A 130 13.42 7.88 -9.03
CA ALA A 130 14.51 8.52 -9.77
C ALA A 130 14.53 8.13 -11.25
N ILE A 131 14.31 6.86 -11.58
CA ILE A 131 14.23 6.37 -12.96
C ILE A 131 13.03 7.01 -13.68
N ILE A 132 11.87 7.07 -13.04
CA ILE A 132 10.67 7.71 -13.60
C ILE A 132 10.93 9.20 -13.86
N ALA A 133 11.50 9.91 -12.88
CA ALA A 133 11.84 11.33 -13.03
C ALA A 133 12.86 11.58 -14.15
N ALA A 134 13.90 10.73 -14.24
CA ALA A 134 14.88 10.80 -15.31
C ALA A 134 14.23 10.56 -16.68
N ALA A 135 13.37 9.55 -16.81
CA ALA A 135 12.66 9.24 -18.05
C ALA A 135 11.76 10.39 -18.53
N PHE A 136 11.14 11.13 -17.61
CA PHE A 136 10.38 12.34 -17.93
C PHE A 136 11.28 13.48 -18.44
N ILE A 137 12.50 13.62 -17.91
CA ILE A 137 13.45 14.66 -18.34
C ILE A 137 14.08 14.30 -19.69
N THR A 138 14.43 13.03 -19.91
CA THR A 138 15.12 12.56 -21.13
C THR A 138 14.16 12.30 -22.30
N GLY A 139 12.85 12.32 -22.06
CA GLY A 139 11.83 12.14 -23.12
C GLY A 139 11.77 10.74 -23.70
N THR A 140 12.33 9.73 -23.02
CA THR A 140 12.35 8.33 -23.46
C THR A 140 11.04 7.58 -23.22
N THR A 141 9.98 8.26 -22.80
CA THR A 141 8.66 7.66 -22.62
C THR A 141 8.00 7.42 -23.98
N THR A 142 7.93 6.17 -24.41
CA THR A 142 7.32 5.72 -25.68
C THR A 142 5.80 5.54 -25.63
N GLU A 143 5.17 5.85 -24.49
CA GLU A 143 3.72 5.71 -24.30
C GLU A 143 2.94 6.85 -24.98
N THR A 144 1.82 6.51 -25.61
CA THR A 144 0.92 7.50 -26.24
C THR A 144 0.30 8.34 -25.13
N TYR A 145 0.83 9.55 -24.91
CA TYR A 145 0.40 10.43 -23.85
C TYR A 145 -1.04 10.90 -24.08
N SER A 146 -1.99 10.29 -23.37
CA SER A 146 -3.31 10.88 -23.19
C SER A 146 -3.17 11.99 -22.14
N PRO A 147 -3.44 13.26 -22.48
CA PRO A 147 -3.26 14.37 -21.56
C PRO A 147 -4.07 14.12 -20.29
N ALA A 148 -3.43 14.33 -19.14
CA ALA A 148 -4.10 14.21 -17.86
C ALA A 148 -5.30 15.16 -17.82
N THR A 149 -6.52 14.62 -17.67
CA THR A 149 -7.71 15.45 -17.56
C THR A 149 -7.74 16.14 -16.21
N LEU A 150 -7.96 17.45 -16.21
CA LEU A 150 -8.16 18.24 -14.99
C LEU A 150 -9.39 17.74 -14.21
N SER A 151 -10.47 17.45 -14.94
CA SER A 151 -11.73 16.94 -14.42
C SER A 151 -11.79 15.41 -14.43
N VAL A 152 -12.69 14.88 -13.60
CA VAL A 152 -13.02 13.45 -13.56
C VAL A 152 -13.57 13.03 -14.93
N PRO A 153 -12.94 12.08 -15.65
CA PRO A 153 -13.51 11.53 -16.87
C PRO A 153 -14.80 10.76 -16.56
N PRO A 154 -15.75 10.66 -17.51
CA PRO A 154 -16.96 9.87 -17.33
C PRO A 154 -16.58 8.41 -17.07
N GLN A 155 -16.97 7.91 -15.90
CA GLN A 155 -16.66 6.56 -15.44
C GLN A 155 -17.83 5.97 -14.66
N SER A 156 -17.91 4.65 -14.60
CA SER A 156 -18.89 3.98 -13.75
C SER A 156 -18.60 4.26 -12.27
N PHE A 157 -19.65 4.23 -11.43
CA PHE A 157 -19.51 4.38 -9.99
C PHE A 157 -18.47 3.41 -9.41
N LEU A 158 -18.49 2.16 -9.85
CA LEU A 158 -17.56 1.13 -9.39
C LEU A 158 -16.10 1.49 -9.74
N SER A 159 -15.86 1.98 -10.96
CA SER A 159 -14.52 2.42 -11.37
C SER A 159 -14.04 3.63 -10.58
N GLY A 160 -14.93 4.60 -10.33
CA GLY A 160 -14.64 5.74 -9.45
C GLY A 160 -14.29 5.32 -8.03
N TYR A 161 -15.07 4.40 -7.45
CA TYR A 161 -14.80 3.83 -6.12
C TYR A 161 -13.47 3.09 -6.08
N THR A 162 -13.17 2.25 -7.07
CA THR A 162 -11.88 1.54 -7.15
C THR A 162 -10.70 2.51 -7.16
N ASN A 163 -10.81 3.62 -7.88
CA ASN A 163 -9.73 4.62 -7.91
C ASN A 163 -9.53 5.29 -6.54
N ILE A 164 -10.62 5.58 -5.79
CA ILE A 164 -10.54 6.14 -4.44
C ILE A 164 -9.99 5.09 -3.46
N ALA A 165 -10.47 3.85 -3.55
CA ALA A 165 -10.00 2.75 -2.73
C ALA A 165 -8.50 2.52 -2.90
N ASN A 166 -7.97 2.61 -4.12
CA ASN A 166 -6.53 2.52 -4.36
C ASN A 166 -5.73 3.61 -3.65
N ILE A 167 -6.25 4.85 -3.57
CA ILE A 167 -5.62 5.92 -2.79
C ILE A 167 -5.66 5.57 -1.31
N ILE A 168 -6.80 5.11 -0.79
CA ILE A 168 -6.92 4.71 0.61
C ILE A 168 -5.92 3.61 0.94
N PHE A 169 -5.81 2.57 0.12
CA PHE A 169 -4.86 1.47 0.30
C PHE A 169 -3.40 1.94 0.28
N ALA A 170 -3.06 2.94 -0.54
CA ALA A 170 -1.71 3.50 -0.59
C ALA A 170 -1.29 4.21 0.72
N PHE A 171 -2.27 4.68 1.51
CA PHE A 171 -2.07 5.37 2.78
C PHE A 171 -2.24 4.46 4.01
N GLN A 172 -2.55 3.18 3.79
CA GLN A 172 -2.65 2.19 4.87
C GLN A 172 -1.27 1.62 5.21
N GLY A 173 -1.03 1.33 6.48
CA GLY A 173 0.24 0.77 6.96
C GLY A 173 0.55 1.10 8.42
N GLN A 174 -0.17 2.05 9.01
CA GLN A 174 -0.06 2.37 10.43
C GLN A 174 -0.94 1.42 11.25
N SER A 175 -0.36 0.32 11.75
CA SER A 175 -1.05 -0.64 12.63
C SER A 175 -0.43 -0.81 14.02
N GLU A 176 0.69 -0.12 14.30
CA GLU A 176 1.49 -0.21 15.54
C GLU A 176 2.05 1.15 15.98
#